data_AF-O87787-F1
#
_entry.id   AF-O87787-F1
#
_cell.length_a   1.000
_cell.length_b   1.000
_cell.length_c   1.000
_cell.angle_alpha   90.00
_cell.angle_beta   90.00
_cell.angle_gamma   90.00
#
_symmetry.space_group_name_H-M   'P 1'
#
loop_
_entity.id
_entity.type
_entity.pdbx_description
1 polymer ?
#
loop_
_entity_poly.entity_id
_entity_poly.type
_entity_poly.pdbx_seq_one_letter_code
_entity_poly.pdbx_strand_id
1 'polypeptide(L)'
;MTEFQDPFLKSSEPVKFNEKYVDSSVRPGDIGIVDQWAVTPVSDPCVGNLSTPVNSGYFTKAFLNNLPFYRGGLSPNFRGLEVGAAFGYLLYGPYAMTGPLRNTDYALTAGLLGTIGAVHILTALLVLYNAPGKAPNIQPSDCTINNPPADLFTRSGWADFTSGFWLGGCGGAVFAWLLCGTLHLDTIMPIVRGVWAAG
;
A
#
# COMPACT_ATOMS: atom_id res chain seq x y z
N MET A 1 -2.33 37.89 -14.70
CA MET A 1 -1.95 37.26 -13.41
C MET A 1 -1.40 35.86 -13.64
N THR A 2 -0.67 35.66 -14.75
CA THR A 2 -0.30 34.33 -15.30
C THR A 2 1.22 34.13 -15.41
N GLU A 3 2.03 35.07 -14.94
CA GLU A 3 3.49 35.05 -15.14
C GLU A 3 4.27 34.47 -13.94
N PHE A 4 3.57 34.18 -12.83
CA PHE A 4 4.21 33.73 -11.58
C PHE A 4 4.19 32.20 -11.38
N GLN A 5 3.53 31.45 -12.28
CA GLN A 5 3.37 29.97 -12.17
C GLN A 5 4.35 29.18 -13.06
N ASP A 6 5.00 29.83 -14.03
CA ASP A 6 5.89 29.16 -14.99
C ASP A 6 7.27 28.71 -14.47
N PRO A 7 7.88 29.26 -13.39
CA PRO A 7 9.21 28.80 -12.95
C PRO A 7 9.21 27.37 -12.41
N PHE A 8 8.08 26.92 -11.84
CA PHE A 8 7.98 25.63 -11.17
C PHE A 8 7.54 24.49 -12.09
N LEU A 9 6.97 24.79 -13.25
CA LEU A 9 6.57 23.79 -14.25
C LEU A 9 7.73 23.35 -15.17
N LYS A 10 8.87 24.02 -15.10
CA LYS A 10 10.09 23.70 -15.87
C LYS A 10 11.01 22.65 -15.23
N SER A 11 10.69 22.12 -14.04
CA SER A 11 11.57 21.19 -13.30
C SER A 11 11.54 19.73 -13.80
N SER A 12 10.92 19.46 -14.95
CA SER A 12 10.94 18.13 -15.58
C SER A 12 12.21 17.86 -16.40
N GLU A 13 13.13 18.82 -16.52
CA GLU A 13 14.44 18.58 -17.10
C GLU A 13 15.33 17.80 -16.10
N PRO A 14 16.03 16.74 -16.53
CA PRO A 14 16.97 16.03 -15.66
C PRO A 14 17.99 17.02 -15.11
N VAL A 15 18.22 16.97 -13.79
CA VAL A 15 19.16 17.86 -13.09
C VAL A 15 20.53 17.77 -13.76
N LYS A 16 20.90 18.79 -14.54
CA LYS A 16 22.22 18.88 -15.13
C LYS A 16 23.20 19.25 -14.03
N PHE A 17 23.99 18.27 -13.58
CA PHE A 17 25.06 18.50 -12.65
C PHE A 17 26.08 19.47 -13.25
N ASN A 18 26.49 20.46 -12.47
CA ASN A 18 27.52 21.42 -12.86
C ASN A 18 28.81 20.65 -13.21
N GLU A 19 29.43 20.96 -14.36
CA GLU A 19 30.61 20.24 -14.89
C GLU A 19 31.74 20.07 -13.87
N LYS A 20 31.86 20.98 -12.91
CA LYS A 20 32.79 20.85 -11.78
C LYS A 20 32.64 19.54 -10.99
N TYR A 21 31.42 19.00 -10.89
CA TYR A 21 31.10 17.78 -10.17
C TYR A 21 30.98 16.56 -11.10
N VAL A 22 31.14 16.77 -12.39
CA VAL A 22 31.18 15.70 -13.39
C VAL A 22 32.64 15.31 -13.55
N ASP A 23 33.00 14.12 -13.08
CA ASP A 23 34.34 13.58 -13.26
C ASP A 23 34.62 13.38 -14.76
N SER A 24 35.44 14.28 -15.32
CA SER A 24 35.79 14.32 -16.74
C SER A 24 36.87 13.30 -17.12
N SER A 25 37.40 12.54 -16.16
CA SER A 25 38.33 11.45 -16.42
C SER A 25 37.65 10.17 -16.93
N VAL A 26 36.32 10.10 -16.83
CA VAL A 26 35.51 8.90 -17.09
C VAL A 26 34.92 8.98 -18.51
N ARG A 27 35.26 8.03 -19.38
CA ARG A 27 34.74 7.98 -20.76
C ARG A 27 33.28 7.51 -20.76
N PRO A 28 32.47 7.77 -21.81
CA PRO A 28 31.04 7.42 -21.88
C PRO A 28 30.69 5.92 -21.66
N GLY A 29 31.69 5.02 -21.67
CA GLY A 29 31.54 3.60 -21.36
C GLY A 29 32.20 3.14 -20.06
N ASP A 30 32.85 4.03 -19.31
CA ASP A 30 33.48 3.70 -18.03
C ASP A 30 32.41 3.70 -16.90
N ILE A 31 32.50 2.70 -16.03
CA ILE A 31 31.58 2.50 -14.91
C ILE A 31 31.84 3.60 -13.89
N GLY A 32 30.86 4.48 -13.62
CA GLY A 32 31.01 5.54 -12.61
C GLY A 32 30.56 6.94 -13.03
N ILE A 33 30.09 7.12 -14.26
CA ILE A 33 29.43 8.36 -14.69
C ILE A 33 28.13 8.55 -13.89
N VAL A 34 27.86 9.76 -13.40
CA VAL A 34 26.66 10.06 -12.57
C VAL A 34 25.34 9.65 -13.23
N ASP A 35 25.27 9.70 -14.56
CA ASP A 35 24.10 9.29 -15.36
C ASP A 35 23.88 7.76 -15.36
N GLN A 36 24.90 6.97 -14.99
CA GLN A 36 24.81 5.51 -14.86
C GLN A 36 24.53 5.07 -13.43
N TRP A 37 24.48 6.00 -12.46
CA TRP A 37 24.27 5.64 -11.07
C TRP A 37 22.84 5.15 -10.86
N ALA A 38 22.70 4.01 -10.18
CA ALA A 38 21.41 3.44 -9.86
C ALA A 38 20.56 4.32 -8.93
N VAL A 39 21.20 5.24 -8.20
CA VAL A 39 20.57 6.20 -7.29
C VAL A 39 20.79 7.61 -7.84
N THR A 40 19.71 8.30 -8.17
CA THR A 40 19.73 9.69 -8.63
C THR A 40 18.91 10.57 -7.68
N PRO A 41 19.20 11.89 -7.61
CA PRO A 41 18.31 12.81 -6.92
C PRO A 41 16.96 12.88 -7.65
N VAL A 42 15.90 13.21 -6.91
CA VAL A 42 14.61 13.60 -7.52
C VAL A 42 14.72 14.97 -8.19
N SER A 43 13.70 15.40 -8.93
CA SER A 43 13.73 16.64 -9.75
C SER A 43 14.14 17.88 -8.94
N ASP A 44 13.70 17.97 -7.68
CA ASP A 44 14.19 18.95 -6.72
C ASP A 44 15.15 18.28 -5.71
N PRO A 45 16.47 18.56 -5.77
CA PRO A 45 17.45 17.96 -4.88
C PRO A 45 17.31 18.39 -3.41
N CYS A 46 16.49 19.41 -3.11
CA CYS A 46 16.16 19.82 -1.74
C CYS A 46 15.07 18.96 -1.11
N VAL A 47 14.36 18.14 -1.90
CA VAL A 47 13.38 17.17 -1.40
C VAL A 47 14.14 16.00 -0.81
N GLY A 48 13.81 15.62 0.43
CA GLY A 48 14.42 14.51 1.16
C GLY A 48 14.03 13.13 0.62
N ASN A 49 14.14 12.90 -0.69
CA ASN A 49 13.90 11.62 -1.33
C ASN A 49 14.92 11.34 -2.45
N LEU A 50 15.19 10.05 -2.70
CA LEU A 50 16.11 9.59 -3.73
C LEU A 50 15.40 8.67 -4.71
N SER A 51 15.70 8.88 -5.99
CA SER A 51 15.24 8.05 -7.08
C SER A 51 16.14 6.82 -7.16
N THR A 52 15.79 5.78 -6.39
CA THR A 52 16.50 4.50 -6.35
C THR A 52 15.81 3.45 -7.22
N PRO A 53 16.43 2.29 -7.53
CA PRO A 53 15.76 1.24 -8.29
C PRO A 53 14.57 0.63 -7.52
N VAL A 54 14.64 0.65 -6.18
CA VAL A 54 13.56 0.18 -5.32
C VAL A 54 12.42 1.18 -5.29
N ASN A 55 12.71 2.49 -5.27
CA ASN A 55 11.70 3.55 -5.16
C ASN A 55 11.10 3.90 -6.53
N SER A 56 11.96 4.22 -7.48
CA SER A 56 11.64 4.77 -8.80
C SER A 56 11.80 3.78 -9.96
N GLY A 57 12.06 2.50 -9.67
CA GLY A 57 12.17 1.47 -10.72
C GLY A 57 10.86 1.33 -11.50
N TYR A 58 10.98 1.00 -12.80
CA TYR A 58 9.82 0.79 -13.66
C TYR A 58 8.81 -0.20 -13.05
N PHE A 59 9.31 -1.33 -12.55
CA PHE A 59 8.48 -2.34 -11.89
C PHE A 59 7.79 -1.81 -10.63
N THR A 60 8.53 -1.15 -9.73
CA THR A 60 7.94 -0.62 -8.49
C THR A 60 6.86 0.40 -8.80
N LYS A 61 7.12 1.35 -9.71
CA LYS A 61 6.11 2.33 -10.13
C LYS A 61 4.90 1.65 -10.76
N ALA A 62 5.11 0.69 -11.66
CA ALA A 62 4.02 -0.04 -12.29
C ALA A 62 3.17 -0.80 -11.26
N PHE A 63 3.80 -1.47 -10.29
CA PHE A 63 3.11 -2.22 -9.25
C PHE A 63 2.34 -1.29 -8.30
N LEU A 64 3.00 -0.30 -7.71
CA LEU A 64 2.39 0.60 -6.72
C LEU A 64 1.31 1.51 -7.30
N ASN A 65 1.47 2.04 -8.51
CA ASN A 65 0.42 2.83 -9.14
C ASN A 65 -0.81 2.00 -9.55
N ASN A 66 -0.66 0.68 -9.65
CA ASN A 66 -1.79 -0.24 -9.89
C ASN A 66 -2.39 -0.83 -8.61
N LEU A 67 -1.83 -0.54 -7.43
CA LEU A 67 -2.44 -0.94 -6.16
C LEU A 67 -3.81 -0.25 -5.98
N PRO A 68 -4.78 -0.89 -5.30
CA PRO A 68 -6.15 -0.37 -5.19
C PRO A 68 -6.19 1.05 -4.62
N PHE A 69 -5.27 1.34 -3.71
CA PHE A 69 -5.18 2.64 -3.06
C PHE A 69 -4.78 3.77 -4.02
N TYR A 70 -3.94 3.51 -5.03
CA TYR A 70 -3.39 4.53 -5.95
C TYR A 70 -3.90 4.42 -7.39
N ARG A 71 -4.57 3.32 -7.75
CA ARG A 71 -5.07 3.08 -9.11
C ARG A 71 -5.98 4.22 -9.57
N GLY A 72 -5.73 4.79 -10.74
CA GLY A 72 -6.57 5.84 -11.30
C GLY A 72 -7.99 5.35 -11.60
N GLY A 73 -8.98 6.25 -11.49
CA GLY A 73 -10.37 5.99 -11.93
C GLY A 73 -11.25 5.14 -10.99
N LEU A 74 -10.77 4.80 -9.79
CA LEU A 74 -11.59 4.12 -8.76
C LEU A 74 -12.23 5.10 -7.79
N SER A 75 -13.48 4.86 -7.44
CA SER A 75 -14.15 5.58 -6.35
C SER A 75 -13.56 5.20 -4.99
N PRO A 76 -13.56 6.10 -3.99
CA PRO A 76 -13.00 5.81 -2.66
C PRO A 76 -13.59 4.56 -2.01
N ASN A 77 -14.89 4.30 -2.21
CA ASN A 77 -15.56 3.11 -1.70
C ASN A 77 -15.00 1.82 -2.32
N PHE A 78 -14.79 1.75 -3.64
CA PHE A 78 -14.21 0.56 -4.28
C PHE A 78 -12.75 0.33 -3.85
N ARG A 79 -11.98 1.41 -3.64
CA ARG A 79 -10.63 1.30 -3.06
C ARG A 79 -10.70 0.65 -1.68
N GLY A 80 -11.61 1.13 -0.83
CA GLY A 80 -11.88 0.57 0.48
C GLY A 80 -12.26 -0.91 0.41
N LEU A 81 -13.16 -1.26 -0.51
CA LEU A 81 -13.65 -2.63 -0.68
C LEU A 81 -12.53 -3.62 -1.04
N GLU A 82 -11.68 -3.28 -2.01
CA GLU A 82 -10.57 -4.15 -2.44
C GLU A 82 -9.50 -4.28 -1.35
N VAL A 83 -9.15 -3.18 -0.67
CA VAL A 83 -8.21 -3.19 0.47
C VAL A 83 -8.80 -3.99 1.63
N GLY A 84 -10.05 -3.75 1.99
CA GLY A 84 -10.77 -4.47 3.04
C GLY A 84 -10.78 -5.96 2.76
N ALA A 85 -11.18 -6.38 1.56
CA ALA A 85 -11.23 -7.79 1.17
C ALA A 85 -9.87 -8.48 1.31
N ALA A 86 -8.79 -7.83 0.86
CA ALA A 86 -7.44 -8.36 1.00
C ALA A 86 -7.03 -8.51 2.48
N PHE A 87 -7.27 -7.49 3.30
CA PHE A 87 -6.92 -7.54 4.73
C PHE A 87 -7.77 -8.54 5.52
N GLY A 88 -9.08 -8.60 5.26
CA GLY A 88 -9.98 -9.57 5.89
C GLY A 88 -9.60 -11.01 5.56
N TYR A 89 -9.25 -11.26 4.30
CA TYR A 89 -8.77 -12.58 3.87
C TYR A 89 -7.43 -12.95 4.53
N LEU A 90 -6.47 -12.02 4.55
CA LEU A 90 -5.13 -12.23 5.10
C LEU A 90 -5.16 -12.45 6.61
N LEU A 91 -5.91 -11.63 7.35
CA LEU A 91 -5.96 -11.67 8.81
C LEU A 91 -6.62 -12.95 9.35
N TYR A 92 -7.46 -13.61 8.55
CA TYR A 92 -8.08 -14.89 8.94
C TYR A 92 -7.07 -15.97 9.29
N GLY A 93 -5.99 -16.08 8.50
CA GLY A 93 -4.98 -17.12 8.68
C GLY A 93 -4.37 -17.13 10.08
N PRO A 94 -3.74 -16.02 10.54
CA PRO A 94 -3.19 -15.92 11.89
C PRO A 94 -4.23 -16.20 12.99
N TYR A 95 -5.43 -15.62 12.93
CA TYR A 95 -6.42 -15.84 13.99
C TYR A 95 -6.91 -17.30 14.07
N ALA A 96 -7.05 -17.98 12.92
CA ALA A 96 -7.45 -19.38 12.89
C ALA A 96 -6.32 -20.33 13.31
N MET A 97 -5.06 -20.00 12.98
CA MET A 97 -3.92 -20.89 13.22
C MET A 97 -3.19 -20.67 14.53
N THR A 98 -3.07 -19.43 15.00
CA THR A 98 -2.39 -19.08 16.25
C THR A 98 -3.36 -18.66 17.35
N GLY A 99 -4.66 -18.90 17.16
CA GLY A 99 -5.69 -18.62 18.15
C GLY A 99 -5.62 -19.53 19.38
N PRO A 100 -6.26 -19.13 20.51
CA PRO A 100 -6.31 -19.95 21.73
C PRO A 100 -7.10 -21.25 21.52
N LEU A 101 -8.08 -21.23 20.62
CA LEU A 101 -8.95 -22.37 20.29
C LEU A 101 -8.45 -23.20 19.08
N ARG A 102 -7.21 -22.97 18.61
CA ARG A 102 -6.66 -23.59 17.38
C ARG A 102 -6.66 -25.13 17.38
N ASN A 103 -6.62 -25.73 18.58
CA ASN A 103 -6.60 -27.19 18.77
C ASN A 103 -7.99 -27.80 19.00
N THR A 104 -9.05 -27.00 18.83
CA THR A 104 -10.44 -27.44 19.01
C THR A 104 -11.16 -27.47 17.66
N ASP A 105 -12.30 -28.17 17.61
CA ASP A 105 -13.15 -28.22 16.41
C ASP A 105 -13.71 -26.82 16.03
N TYR A 106 -13.67 -25.86 16.96
CA TYR A 106 -14.11 -24.48 16.75
C TYR A 106 -13.00 -23.54 16.27
N ALA A 107 -11.80 -24.03 15.94
CA ALA A 107 -10.67 -23.21 15.52
C ALA A 107 -11.01 -22.25 14.37
N LEU A 108 -11.70 -22.74 13.34
CA LEU A 108 -12.05 -21.94 12.16
C LEU A 108 -13.04 -20.83 12.50
N THR A 109 -14.06 -21.13 13.31
CA THR A 109 -15.09 -20.16 13.73
C THR A 109 -14.51 -19.12 14.69
N ALA A 110 -13.64 -19.53 15.62
CA ALA A 110 -12.91 -18.61 16.49
C ALA A 110 -12.00 -17.67 15.67
N GLY A 111 -11.34 -18.21 14.65
CA GLY A 111 -10.56 -17.42 13.70
C GLY A 111 -11.39 -16.38 12.96
N LEU A 112 -12.59 -16.75 12.50
CA LEU A 112 -13.52 -15.85 11.83
C LEU A 112 -13.94 -14.69 12.75
N LEU A 113 -14.39 -15.01 13.97
CA LEU A 113 -14.81 -14.00 14.94
C LEU A 113 -13.67 -13.06 15.34
N GLY A 114 -12.46 -13.60 15.54
CA GLY A 114 -11.27 -12.79 15.82
C GLY A 114 -10.94 -11.84 14.68
N THR A 115 -11.05 -12.30 13.44
CA THR A 115 -10.79 -11.50 12.24
C THR A 115 -11.82 -10.41 12.05
N ILE A 116 -13.11 -10.73 12.19
CA ILE A 116 -14.19 -9.74 12.14
C ILE A 116 -13.99 -8.69 13.24
N GLY A 117 -13.64 -9.10 14.46
CA GLY A 117 -13.32 -8.17 15.55
C GLY A 117 -12.15 -7.24 15.21
N ALA A 118 -11.08 -7.77 14.63
CA ALA A 118 -9.94 -6.97 14.18
C ALA A 118 -10.32 -5.97 13.07
N VAL A 119 -11.13 -6.39 12.09
CA VAL A 119 -11.67 -5.51 11.04
C VAL A 119 -12.51 -4.39 11.65
N HIS A 120 -13.33 -4.66 12.66
CA HIS A 120 -14.10 -3.63 13.37
C HIS A 120 -13.18 -2.62 14.09
N ILE A 121 -12.12 -3.09 14.73
CA ILE A 121 -11.14 -2.21 15.38
C ILE A 121 -10.44 -1.33 14.34
N LEU A 122 -9.93 -1.91 13.25
CA LEU A 122 -9.30 -1.15 12.16
C LEU A 122 -10.27 -0.14 11.54
N THR A 123 -11.52 -0.52 11.34
CA THR A 123 -12.57 0.37 10.84
C THR A 123 -12.80 1.54 11.82
N ALA A 124 -12.87 1.27 13.13
CA ALA A 124 -13.02 2.33 14.13
C ALA A 124 -11.81 3.30 14.13
N LEU A 125 -10.59 2.79 13.92
CA LEU A 125 -9.40 3.62 13.77
C LEU A 125 -9.45 4.49 12.50
N LEU A 126 -9.95 3.95 11.38
CA LEU A 126 -10.15 4.70 10.15
C LEU A 126 -11.22 5.79 10.30
N VAL A 127 -12.30 5.53 11.04
CA VAL A 127 -13.31 6.55 11.40
C VAL A 127 -12.67 7.64 12.26
N LEU A 128 -11.87 7.27 13.27
CA LEU A 128 -11.21 8.21 14.16
C LEU A 128 -10.16 9.08 13.44
N TYR A 129 -9.49 8.52 12.43
CA TYR A 129 -8.58 9.28 11.56
C TYR A 129 -9.29 10.44 10.84
N ASN A 130 -10.59 10.28 10.57
CA ASN A 130 -11.45 11.25 9.91
C ASN A 130 -12.37 12.02 10.88
N ALA A 131 -11.98 12.10 12.16
CA ALA A 131 -12.73 12.79 13.19
C ALA A 131 -12.90 14.29 12.88
N PRO A 132 -13.99 14.93 13.34
CA PRO A 132 -14.20 16.37 13.17
C PRO A 132 -12.99 17.18 13.67
N GLY A 133 -12.52 18.14 12.87
CA GLY A 133 -11.33 18.95 13.17
C GLY A 133 -10.01 18.35 12.70
N LYS A 134 -10.03 17.12 12.15
CA LYS A 134 -8.91 16.52 11.42
C LYS A 134 -9.36 16.24 9.99
N ALA A 135 -8.55 16.65 9.01
CA ALA A 135 -8.71 16.23 7.63
C ALA A 135 -7.67 15.15 7.33
N PRO A 136 -7.98 14.16 6.47
CA PRO A 136 -6.97 13.26 5.93
C PRO A 136 -5.83 14.07 5.32
N ASN A 137 -4.58 13.68 5.60
CA ASN A 137 -3.44 14.38 5.00
C ASN A 137 -3.42 14.13 3.50
N ILE A 138 -3.50 15.22 2.72
CA ILE A 138 -3.34 15.16 1.27
C ILE A 138 -1.89 14.71 1.00
N GLN A 139 -1.75 13.55 0.38
CA GLN A 139 -0.44 13.02 0.06
C GLN A 139 0.20 13.88 -1.04
N PRO A 140 1.43 14.39 -0.86
CA PRO A 140 2.14 15.05 -1.93
C PRO A 140 2.51 14.04 -3.02
N SER A 141 2.65 14.53 -4.24
CA SER A 141 3.25 13.74 -5.32
C SER A 141 4.68 13.36 -4.96
N ASP A 142 5.05 12.11 -5.21
CA ASP A 142 6.40 11.61 -4.99
C ASP A 142 6.94 10.96 -6.27
N CYS A 143 8.26 10.73 -6.34
CA CYS A 143 8.94 10.09 -7.46
C CYS A 143 8.34 8.71 -7.83
N THR A 144 7.68 8.04 -6.89
CA THR A 144 7.03 6.74 -7.08
C THR A 144 5.57 6.86 -7.52
N ILE A 145 4.86 7.86 -6.98
CA ILE A 145 3.43 8.08 -7.18
C ILE A 145 3.23 9.56 -7.54
N ASN A 146 3.15 9.82 -8.84
CA ASN A 146 3.10 11.20 -9.34
C ASN A 146 1.76 11.87 -9.00
N ASN A 147 0.64 11.12 -9.01
CA ASN A 147 -0.70 11.67 -8.84
C ASN A 147 -1.51 10.83 -7.84
N PRO A 148 -1.38 11.08 -6.54
CA PRO A 148 -2.21 10.44 -5.54
C PRO A 148 -3.70 10.85 -5.72
N PRO A 149 -4.66 9.96 -5.44
CA PRO A 149 -6.08 10.25 -5.63
C PRO A 149 -6.57 11.31 -4.65
N ALA A 150 -6.80 12.53 -5.16
CA ALA A 150 -7.21 13.67 -4.35
C ALA A 150 -8.62 13.53 -3.75
N ASP A 151 -9.49 12.74 -4.38
CA ASP A 151 -10.84 12.43 -3.92
C ASP A 151 -10.85 11.63 -2.61
N LEU A 152 -9.86 10.76 -2.42
CA LEU A 152 -9.72 9.92 -1.22
C LEU A 152 -9.36 10.72 0.04
N PHE A 153 -8.53 11.76 -0.09
CA PHE A 153 -8.05 12.58 1.03
C PHE A 153 -9.03 13.70 1.42
N THR A 154 -10.31 13.49 1.15
CA THR A 154 -11.39 14.35 1.63
C THR A 154 -12.15 13.65 2.76
N ARG A 155 -12.86 14.41 3.59
CA ARG A 155 -13.67 13.83 4.66
C ARG A 155 -14.74 12.87 4.15
N SER A 156 -15.37 13.21 3.01
CA SER A 156 -16.36 12.34 2.37
C SER A 156 -15.70 11.10 1.78
N GLY A 157 -14.63 11.27 1.00
CA GLY A 157 -13.94 10.15 0.36
C GLY A 157 -13.36 9.16 1.37
N TRP A 158 -12.83 9.64 2.50
CA TRP A 158 -12.34 8.74 3.55
C TRP A 158 -13.47 8.00 4.27
N ALA A 159 -14.64 8.62 4.45
CA ALA A 159 -15.81 7.94 4.99
C ALA A 159 -16.31 6.83 4.06
N ASP A 160 -16.34 7.11 2.75
CA ASP A 160 -16.68 6.13 1.72
C ASP A 160 -15.67 4.98 1.68
N PHE A 161 -14.36 5.30 1.73
CA PHE A 161 -13.29 4.30 1.85
C PHE A 161 -13.45 3.42 3.09
N THR A 162 -13.75 4.03 4.24
CA THR A 162 -13.90 3.29 5.50
C THR A 162 -15.09 2.34 5.45
N SER A 163 -16.19 2.76 4.80
CA SER A 163 -17.38 1.93 4.61
C SER A 163 -17.08 0.74 3.69
N GLY A 164 -16.35 0.97 2.60
CA GLY A 164 -15.86 -0.08 1.72
C GLY A 164 -14.91 -1.04 2.43
N PHE A 165 -13.97 -0.52 3.24
CA PHE A 165 -13.02 -1.32 4.01
C PHE A 165 -13.72 -2.26 4.99
N TRP A 166 -14.74 -1.79 5.70
CA TRP A 166 -15.50 -2.62 6.62
C TRP A 166 -16.25 -3.73 5.89
N LEU A 167 -16.97 -3.39 4.80
CA LEU A 167 -17.73 -4.36 4.01
C LEU A 167 -16.81 -5.40 3.37
N GLY A 168 -15.72 -4.94 2.75
CA GLY A 168 -14.70 -5.77 2.15
C GLY A 168 -14.01 -6.66 3.18
N GLY A 169 -13.63 -6.12 4.34
CA GLY A 169 -12.98 -6.86 5.42
C GLY A 169 -13.82 -7.99 5.98
N CYS A 170 -15.10 -7.72 6.26
CA CYS A 170 -16.04 -8.76 6.67
C CYS A 170 -16.24 -9.81 5.57
N GLY A 171 -16.40 -9.39 4.31
CA GLY A 171 -16.54 -10.29 3.17
C GLY A 171 -15.31 -11.18 2.94
N GLY A 172 -14.10 -10.61 3.00
CA GLY A 172 -12.84 -11.32 2.86
C GLY A 172 -12.60 -12.33 3.98
N ALA A 173 -12.96 -11.98 5.22
CA ALA A 173 -12.87 -12.88 6.37
C ALA A 173 -13.81 -14.09 6.23
N VAL A 174 -15.06 -13.85 5.83
CA VAL A 174 -16.03 -14.93 5.56
C VAL A 174 -15.59 -15.80 4.39
N PHE A 175 -15.04 -15.19 3.34
CA PHE A 175 -14.52 -15.92 2.18
C PHE A 175 -13.35 -16.85 2.58
N ALA A 176 -12.39 -16.35 3.37
CA ALA A 176 -11.30 -17.17 3.89
C ALA A 176 -11.80 -18.32 4.78
N TRP A 177 -12.77 -18.04 5.65
CA TRP A 177 -13.41 -19.05 6.50
C TRP A 177 -14.10 -20.14 5.67
N LEU A 178 -14.84 -19.77 4.62
CA LEU A 178 -15.46 -20.73 3.71
C LEU A 178 -14.41 -21.59 2.98
N LEU A 179 -13.34 -20.98 2.46
CA LEU A 179 -12.27 -21.72 1.78
C LEU A 179 -11.58 -22.71 2.72
N CYS A 180 -11.25 -22.29 3.94
CA CYS A 180 -10.64 -23.18 4.93
C CYS A 180 -11.60 -24.24 5.46
N GLY A 181 -12.91 -23.99 5.43
CA GLY A 181 -13.93 -24.99 5.76
C GLY A 181 -14.27 -25.96 4.63
N THR A 182 -13.74 -25.74 3.42
CA THR A 182 -13.97 -26.63 2.28
C THR A 182 -12.94 -27.75 2.26
N LEU A 183 -13.38 -29.00 2.03
CA LEU A 183 -12.60 -30.26 2.09
C LEU A 183 -11.22 -30.22 1.42
N HIS A 184 -11.03 -29.37 0.41
CA HIS A 184 -9.77 -29.31 -0.34
C HIS A 184 -8.61 -28.70 0.48
N LEU A 185 -8.88 -27.80 1.43
CA LEU A 185 -7.81 -27.17 2.21
C LEU A 185 -7.38 -27.99 3.43
N ASP A 186 -8.15 -28.99 3.86
CA ASP A 186 -7.74 -29.93 4.92
C ASP A 186 -6.47 -30.71 4.57
N THR A 187 -6.11 -30.79 3.28
CA THR A 187 -4.85 -31.42 2.86
C THR A 187 -3.64 -30.51 3.10
N ILE A 188 -3.82 -29.19 3.01
CA ILE A 188 -2.74 -28.19 3.13
C ILE A 188 -2.67 -27.63 4.55
N MET A 189 -3.80 -27.57 5.25
CA MET A 189 -3.90 -27.04 6.60
C MET A 189 -2.94 -27.72 7.61
N PRO A 190 -2.68 -29.05 7.54
CA PRO A 190 -1.68 -29.71 8.38
C PRO A 190 -0.25 -29.24 8.09
N ILE A 191 0.09 -28.95 6.83
CA ILE A 191 1.41 -28.41 6.46
C ILE A 191 1.58 -27.02 7.07
N VAL A 192 0.57 -26.15 6.89
CA VAL A 192 0.59 -24.79 7.44
C VAL A 192 0.62 -24.82 8.97
N ARG A 193 -0.22 -25.64 9.61
CA ARG A 193 -0.23 -25.81 11.07
C ARG A 193 1.07 -26.41 11.58
N GLY A 194 1.69 -27.34 10.85
CA GLY A 194 2.94 -27.98 11.22
C GLY A 194 4.11 -27.01 11.35
N VAL A 195 4.14 -25.95 10.54
CA VAL A 195 5.14 -24.87 10.67
C VAL A 195 4.93 -24.06 11.96
N TRP A 196 3.68 -23.87 12.37
CA TRP A 196 3.30 -23.04 13.53
C TRP A 196 3.08 -23.84 14.83
N ALA A 197 3.06 -25.17 14.75
CA ALA A 197 2.92 -26.09 15.88
C ALA A 197 4.28 -26.55 16.44
N ALA A 198 5.38 -25.88 16.10
CA ALA A 198 6.65 -26.04 16.81
C ALA A 198 6.54 -25.43 18.22
N GLY A 199 5.85 -26.15 19.11
CA GLY A 199 5.70 -25.85 20.53
C GLY A 199 5.29 -27.11 21.27
#